data_AF-A0A940EQ82-F1
#
_entry.id   AF-A0A940EQ82-F1
#
_cell.length_a   1.000
_cell.length_b   1.000
_cell.length_c   1.000
_cell.angle_alpha   90.00
_cell.angle_beta   90.00
_cell.angle_gamma   90.00
#
_symmetry.space_group_name_H-M   'P 1'
#
loop_
_entity.id
_entity.type
_entity.pdbx_description
1 polymer ?
#
loop_
_entity_poly.entity_id
_entity_poly.type
_entity_poly.pdbx_seq_one_letter_code
_entity_poly.pdbx_strand_id
1 'polypeptide(L)'
;MARLINKTGRDITLVTRHVIPAKGELTTTNATIRSPDNWPKISGLRGCGDLEVVFDPDGGKKAPAPVKRAARTSEAPAEDPAKVDPKP
;
A
#
# COMPACT_ATOMS: atom_id res chain seq x y z
N MET A 1 6.36 -12.50 13.28
CA MET A 1 5.58 -13.20 12.25
C MET A 1 4.24 -12.53 12.00
N ALA A 2 3.66 -12.71 10.81
CA ALA A 2 2.36 -12.16 10.42
C ALA A 2 1.24 -13.19 10.62
N ARG A 3 0.00 -12.75 10.81
CA ARG A 3 -1.16 -13.61 11.06
C ARG A 3 -2.37 -13.14 10.24
N LEU A 4 -3.14 -14.12 9.77
CA LEU A 4 -4.46 -13.91 9.16
C LEU A 4 -5.50 -14.61 10.04
N ILE A 5 -6.47 -13.86 10.55
CA ILE A 5 -7.49 -14.36 11.47
C ILE A 5 -8.83 -14.38 10.75
N ASN A 6 -9.39 -15.57 10.58
CA ASN A 6 -10.66 -15.78 9.91
C ASN A 6 -11.81 -15.59 10.91
N LYS A 7 -12.70 -14.64 10.62
CA LYS A 7 -13.88 -14.36 11.46
C LYS A 7 -15.12 -15.13 11.01
N THR A 8 -15.03 -15.78 9.85
CA THR A 8 -16.13 -16.54 9.27
C THR A 8 -16.19 -17.96 9.81
N GLY A 9 -17.36 -18.60 9.67
CA GLY A 9 -17.56 -20.02 9.99
C GLY A 9 -17.14 -20.98 8.88
N ARG A 10 -16.35 -20.53 7.89
CA ARG A 10 -15.93 -21.35 6.74
C ARG A 10 -14.43 -21.21 6.52
N ASP A 11 -13.80 -22.25 6.01
CA ASP A 11 -12.38 -22.19 5.64
C ASP A 11 -12.16 -21.21 4.48
N ILE A 12 -11.10 -20.43 4.57
CA ILE A 12 -10.69 -19.50 3.51
C ILE A 12 -9.42 -20.05 2.87
N THR A 13 -9.56 -20.55 1.64
CA THR A 13 -8.42 -21.00 0.83
C THR A 13 -7.87 -19.83 0.02
N LEU A 14 -6.61 -19.46 0.25
CA LEU A 14 -5.88 -18.48 -0.56
C LEU A 14 -5.47 -19.08 -1.92
N VAL A 15 -5.13 -18.22 -2.88
CA VAL A 15 -4.73 -18.64 -4.24
C VAL A 15 -3.48 -19.52 -4.21
N THR A 16 -2.57 -19.22 -3.30
CA THR A 16 -1.35 -20.01 -3.01
C THR A 16 -1.61 -21.32 -2.24
N ARG A 17 -2.85 -21.80 -2.18
CA ARG A 17 -3.30 -23.03 -1.49
C ARG A 17 -3.13 -23.03 0.04
N HIS A 18 -2.75 -21.90 0.64
CA HIS A 18 -2.81 -21.75 2.09
C HIS A 18 -4.26 -21.74 2.56
N VAL A 19 -4.57 -22.45 3.63
CA VAL A 19 -5.92 -22.51 4.20
C VAL A 19 -5.91 -21.79 5.55
N ILE A 20 -6.87 -20.88 5.71
CA ILE A 20 -7.16 -20.23 6.98
C ILE A 20 -8.40 -20.92 7.55
N PRO A 21 -8.27 -21.73 8.61
CA PRO A 21 -9.39 -22.52 9.12
C PRO A 21 -10.54 -21.63 9.60
N ALA A 22 -11.77 -22.14 9.55
CA ALA A 22 -12.96 -21.48 10.07
C ALA A 22 -12.77 -21.05 11.53
N LYS A 23 -13.06 -19.78 11.84
CA LYS A 23 -12.83 -19.17 13.16
C LYS A 23 -11.41 -19.36 13.72
N GLY A 24 -10.44 -19.65 12.86
CA GLY A 24 -9.06 -19.89 13.25
C GLY A 24 -8.11 -18.88 12.62
N GLU A 25 -6.83 -19.19 12.71
CA GLU A 25 -5.78 -18.31 12.22
C GLU A 25 -4.73 -19.07 11.42
N LEU A 26 -4.13 -18.35 10.48
CA LEU A 26 -2.98 -18.79 9.71
C LEU A 26 -1.81 -17.88 10.05
N THR A 27 -0.77 -18.45 10.65
CA THR A 27 0.51 -17.76 10.87
C THR A 27 1.37 -17.90 9.62
N THR A 28 1.86 -16.77 9.11
CA THR A 28 2.67 -16.71 7.89
C THR A 28 3.62 -15.51 7.90
N THR A 29 4.18 -15.14 6.75
CA THR A 29 5.09 -14.00 6.60
C THR A 29 4.41 -12.78 6.00
N ASN A 30 4.96 -11.58 6.25
CA ASN A 30 4.52 -10.35 5.60
C ASN A 30 4.58 -10.48 4.05
N ALA A 31 5.57 -11.20 3.53
CA ALA A 31 5.73 -11.45 2.10
C ALA A 31 4.59 -12.31 1.53
N THR A 32 4.18 -13.36 2.23
CA THR A 32 3.05 -14.22 1.80
C THR A 32 1.75 -13.43 1.74
N ILE A 33 1.51 -12.55 2.72
CA ILE A 33 0.31 -11.71 2.77
C ILE A 33 0.32 -10.68 1.65
N ARG A 34 1.46 -10.00 1.44
CA ARG A 34 1.62 -8.95 0.41
C ARG A 34 1.89 -9.50 -1.00
N SER A 35 1.91 -10.82 -1.17
CA SER A 35 2.08 -11.44 -2.48
C SER A 35 0.97 -10.96 -3.44
N PRO A 36 1.29 -10.59 -4.69
CA PRO A 36 0.30 -10.13 -5.66
C PRO A 36 -0.80 -11.16 -5.94
N ASP A 37 -0.54 -12.46 -5.74
CA ASP A 37 -1.54 -13.52 -5.92
C ASP A 37 -2.55 -13.59 -4.77
N ASN A 38 -2.10 -13.32 -3.53
CA ASN A 38 -2.92 -13.44 -2.34
C ASN A 38 -3.60 -12.12 -1.97
N TRP A 39 -2.91 -11.00 -2.18
CA TRP A 39 -3.32 -9.70 -1.68
C TRP A 39 -4.70 -9.24 -2.15
N PRO A 40 -5.11 -9.38 -3.44
CA PRO A 40 -6.45 -8.96 -3.88
C PRO A 40 -7.58 -9.65 -3.10
N LYS A 41 -7.42 -10.94 -2.81
CA LYS A 41 -8.39 -11.72 -2.02
C LYS A 41 -8.36 -11.30 -0.54
N ILE A 42 -7.17 -11.17 0.03
CA ILE A 42 -6.99 -10.76 1.44
C ILE A 42 -7.56 -9.35 1.66
N SER A 43 -7.29 -8.40 0.75
CA SER A 43 -7.78 -7.02 0.86
C SER A 43 -9.30 -6.94 0.76
N GLY A 44 -9.91 -7.74 -0.12
CA GLY A 44 -11.37 -7.84 -0.22
C GLY A 44 -12.00 -8.36 1.06
N LEU A 45 -11.51 -9.50 1.57
CA LEU A 45 -12.01 -10.10 2.82
C LEU A 45 -11.79 -9.19 4.04
N ARG A 46 -10.65 -8.49 4.07
CA ARG A 46 -10.36 -7.48 5.09
C ARG A 46 -11.32 -6.29 5.01
N GLY A 47 -11.65 -5.83 3.81
CA GLY A 47 -12.60 -4.74 3.58
C GLY A 47 -14.03 -5.09 4.01
N CYS A 48 -14.44 -6.35 3.85
CA CYS A 48 -15.73 -6.85 4.31
C CYS A 48 -15.79 -7.15 5.82
N GLY A 49 -14.65 -7.17 6.51
CA GLY A 49 -14.57 -7.53 7.93
C GLY A 49 -14.53 -9.04 8.21
N ASP A 50 -14.47 -9.88 7.17
CA ASP A 50 -14.41 -11.34 7.27
C ASP A 50 -13.02 -11.85 7.68
N LEU A 51 -11.99 -11.05 7.44
CA LEU A 51 -10.60 -11.40 7.70
C LEU A 51 -9.87 -10.26 8.40
N GLU A 52 -9.19 -10.58 9.50
CA GLU A 52 -8.29 -9.67 10.17
C GLU A 52 -6.84 -10.00 9.83
N VAL A 53 -6.06 -8.96 9.54
CA VAL A 53 -4.67 -9.08 9.08
C VAL A 53 -3.78 -8.40 10.09
N VAL A 54 -2.90 -9.17 10.73
CA VAL A 54 -1.90 -8.68 11.67
C VAL A 54 -0.54 -8.84 11.01
N PHE A 55 0.10 -7.73 10.65
CA PHE A 55 1.46 -7.77 10.13
C PHE A 55 2.46 -7.95 11.28
N ASP A 56 3.55 -8.65 10.99
CA ASP A 56 4.70 -8.62 11.87
C ASP A 56 5.22 -7.19 11.96
N PRO A 57 5.56 -6.66 13.14
CA PRO A 57 6.41 -5.48 13.22
C PRO A 57 7.71 -5.78 12.48
N ASP A 58 7.82 -5.30 11.24
CA ASP A 58 9.06 -5.31 10.47
C ASP A 58 10.13 -4.64 11.35
N GLY A 59 11.12 -5.40 11.81
CA GLY A 59 12.25 -4.88 12.56
C GLY A 59 12.77 -3.62 11.87
N GLY A 60 12.65 -2.48 12.55
CA GLY A 60 12.51 -1.18 11.92
C GLY A 60 13.52 -0.86 10.82
N LYS A 61 13.07 -0.90 9.56
CA LYS A 61 13.55 0.08 8.59
C LYS A 61 12.79 1.36 8.89
N LYS A 62 13.43 2.20 9.72
CA LYS A 62 13.13 3.61 9.95
C LYS A 62 12.49 4.16 8.67
N ALA A 63 11.22 4.55 8.73
CA ALA A 63 10.61 5.26 7.62
C ALA A 63 11.59 6.38 7.20
N PRO A 64 11.96 6.52 5.91
CA PRO A 64 12.70 7.70 5.51
C PRO A 64 11.89 8.90 5.99
N ALA A 65 12.54 9.80 6.72
CA ALA A 65 11.92 11.01 7.23
C ALA A 65 11.08 11.64 6.11
N PRO A 66 9.90 12.21 6.39
CA PRO A 66 9.11 12.86 5.37
C PRO A 66 9.99 13.88 4.67
N VAL A 67 10.38 13.59 3.43
CA VAL A 67 11.01 14.58 2.57
C VAL A 67 9.96 15.67 2.45
N LYS A 68 10.24 16.81 3.11
CA LYS A 68 9.43 18.02 2.98
C LYS A 68 9.20 18.19 1.49
N ARG A 69 7.93 18.09 1.08
CA ARG A 69 7.51 18.37 -0.29
C ARG A 69 7.97 19.80 -0.55
N ALA A 70 9.03 19.98 -1.34
CA ALA A 70 9.36 21.30 -1.84
C ALA A 70 8.10 21.77 -2.57
N ALA A 71 7.54 22.89 -2.11
CA ALA A 71 6.46 23.55 -2.79
C ALA A 71 6.87 23.70 -4.25
N ARG A 72 6.01 23.26 -5.18
CA ARG A 72 6.17 23.66 -6.58
C ARG A 72 5.98 25.17 -6.58
N THR A 73 7.08 25.90 -6.60
CA THR A 73 7.08 27.26 -7.12
C THR A 73 6.74 27.07 -8.60
N SER A 74 5.49 27.32 -8.95
CA SER A 74 5.11 27.52 -10.35
C SER A 74 5.81 28.79 -10.79
N GLU A 75 7.03 28.67 -11.31
CA GLU A 75 7.68 29.75 -12.03
C GLU A 75 7.04 29.77 -13.42
N ALA A 76 6.16 30.74 -13.63
CA ALA A 76 5.64 31.06 -14.95
C ALA A 76 6.82 31.49 -15.84
N PRO A 77 6.92 31.03 -17.10
CA PRO A 77 7.95 31.54 -17.99
C PRO A 77 7.61 33.01 -18.29
N ALA A 78 8.51 33.91 -17.89
CA ALA A 78 8.48 35.29 -18.34
C ALA A 78 8.79 35.30 -19.84
N GLU A 79 7.76 35.54 -20.66
CA GLU A 79 7.95 35.96 -22.05
C GLU A 79 8.70 37.30 -22.04
N ASP A 80 9.83 37.31 -22.73
CA ASP A 80 10.59 38.49 -23.12
C ASP A 80 9.90 39.13 -24.34
N PRO A 81 9.43 40.38 -24.28
CA PRO A 81 9.11 41.13 -25.48
C PRO A 81 10.28 42.08 -25.79
N ALA A 82 11.04 41.68 -26.81
CA ALA A 82 11.96 42.49 -27.60
C ALA A 82 11.46 43.93 -27.78
N LYS A 83 12.33 44.89 -27.41
CA LYS A 83 12.23 46.29 -27.84
C LYS A 83 12.34 46.34 -29.36
N VAL A 84 11.30 46.80 -30.02
CA VAL A 84 11.36 47.24 -31.42
C VAL A 84 11.48 48.76 -31.42
N ASP A 85 12.62 49.25 -31.92
CA ASP A 85 12.96 50.65 -32.19
C ASP A 85 11.87 51.42 -32.96
N PRO A 86 11.65 52.71 -32.65
CA PRO A 86 11.15 53.67 -33.62
C PRO A 86 12.31 54.51 -34.18
N LYS A 87 12.55 54.38 -35.48
CA LYS A 87 13.45 55.23 -36.27
C LYS A 87 12.76 56.59 -36.58
N PRO A 88 13.50 57.72 -36.66
CA PRO A 88 12.97 59.00 -37.11
C PRO A 88 12.62 59.03 -38.61
#